data_AF-A0A9W4URN8-F1
#
_entry.id   AF-A0A9W4URN8-F1
#
_cell.length_a   1.000
_cell.length_b   1.000
_cell.length_c   1.000
_cell.angle_alpha   90.00
_cell.angle_beta   90.00
_cell.angle_gamma   90.00
#
_symmetry.space_group_name_H-M   'P 1'
#
loop_
_entity.id
_entity.type
_entity.pdbx_description
1 polymer ?
#
loop_
_entity_poly.entity_id
_entity_poly.type
_entity_poly.pdbx_seq_one_letter_code
_entity_poly.pdbx_strand_id
1 'polypeptide(L)'
;MLRSCRRGQVAWRELGTDHPCRSYARDSHLSSPNNCCGILHGIGRLFPTNPHHSHTMSTQKQVQLAKSLPPRLLRFFQRFPPPALLQQTSAPIPSPTPASVSTTAPSDPNASALETPAQIDGATEVSTSSSETDPTGLPYHNPFLPVKSHLTGRWRGPVYGLRKQAELVKLASANGVIDLLPWTIKKPGEKEKRRIERGLQVKGTGLGQKVKGKLWERTLSSRLAMRQKAMLDMPALIQEWKQKGHGRGWKKWPSGKAKR
;
A
#
# COMPACT_ATOMS: atom_id res chain seq x y z
N MET A 1 18.93 53.04 14.12
CA MET A 1 18.77 51.59 13.86
C MET A 1 18.55 51.37 12.36
N LEU A 2 19.64 51.18 11.61
CA LEU A 2 19.61 50.86 10.18
C LEU A 2 19.40 49.35 10.00
N ARG A 3 18.41 48.94 9.20
CA ARG A 3 18.41 47.63 8.54
C ARG A 3 17.93 47.76 7.10
N SER A 4 18.90 47.90 6.20
CA SER A 4 18.76 47.75 4.76
C SER A 4 18.78 46.25 4.45
N CYS A 5 17.74 45.71 3.81
CA CYS A 5 17.67 44.33 3.36
C CYS A 5 17.81 44.31 1.83
N ARG A 6 19.03 44.09 1.33
CA ARG A 6 19.30 43.93 -0.10
C ARG A 6 18.93 42.51 -0.54
N ARG A 7 18.12 42.44 -1.60
CA ARG A 7 17.82 41.24 -2.38
C ARG A 7 19.06 40.85 -3.17
N GLY A 8 19.57 39.64 -2.94
CA GLY A 8 20.52 38.98 -3.85
C GLY A 8 19.76 38.14 -4.86
N GLN A 9 19.75 38.59 -6.12
CA GLN A 9 19.42 37.77 -7.28
C GLN A 9 20.64 36.92 -7.61
N VAL A 10 20.45 35.62 -7.85
CA VAL A 10 21.44 34.81 -8.59
C VAL A 10 20.69 34.05 -9.67
N ALA A 11 21.13 34.30 -10.89
CA ALA A 11 20.60 33.83 -12.14
C ALA A 11 20.80 32.32 -12.32
N TRP A 12 19.78 31.64 -12.83
CA TRP A 12 19.90 30.30 -13.41
C TRP A 12 20.12 30.45 -14.91
N ARG A 13 21.26 29.96 -15.41
CA ARG A 13 21.47 29.70 -16.84
C ARG A 13 20.98 28.30 -17.18
N GLU A 14 20.27 28.23 -18.30
CA GLU A 14 19.88 27.03 -19.02
C GLU A 14 21.06 26.38 -19.77
N LEU A 15 20.79 25.15 -20.22
CA LEU A 15 21.28 24.43 -21.41
C LEU A 15 22.18 23.22 -21.12
N GLY A 16 21.73 22.06 -21.62
CA GLY A 16 22.51 20.84 -21.70
C GLY A 16 21.70 19.55 -21.60
N THR A 17 20.73 19.37 -22.50
CA THR A 17 20.18 18.06 -22.86
C THR A 17 21.26 17.23 -23.56
N ASP A 18 21.51 16.01 -23.11
CA ASP A 18 22.00 14.94 -23.99
C ASP A 18 21.54 13.56 -23.47
N HIS A 19 20.82 12.86 -24.35
CA HIS A 19 20.33 11.50 -24.19
C HIS A 19 21.47 10.48 -24.36
N PRO A 20 21.30 9.27 -23.80
CA PRO A 20 21.34 8.14 -24.72
C PRO A 20 20.16 7.19 -24.56
N CYS A 21 19.36 7.10 -25.64
CA CYS A 21 18.50 5.98 -25.95
C CYS A 21 19.38 4.74 -26.17
N ARG A 22 19.37 3.80 -25.22
CA ARG A 22 19.97 2.48 -25.42
C ARG A 22 18.88 1.49 -25.78
N SER A 23 18.70 1.31 -27.09
CA SER A 23 17.92 0.23 -27.70
C SER A 23 18.42 -1.12 -27.19
N TYR A 24 17.56 -1.87 -26.51
CA TYR A 24 17.77 -3.30 -26.31
C TYR A 24 17.23 -4.03 -27.53
N ALA A 25 18.15 -4.53 -28.36
CA ALA A 25 17.87 -5.48 -29.42
C ALA A 25 17.40 -6.81 -28.82
N ARG A 26 16.45 -7.45 -29.51
CA ARG A 26 15.90 -8.77 -29.22
C ARG A 26 16.88 -9.82 -29.74
N ASP A 27 17.48 -10.61 -28.86
CA ASP A 27 18.16 -11.84 -29.27
C ASP A 27 17.17 -13.01 -29.22
N SER A 28 16.96 -13.56 -30.41
CA SER A 28 16.09 -14.69 -30.71
C SER A 28 17.00 -15.90 -30.89
N HIS A 29 17.12 -16.74 -29.86
CA HIS A 29 17.78 -18.04 -29.98
C HIS A 29 16.73 -19.15 -29.85
N LEU A 30 16.15 -19.52 -30.99
CA LEU A 30 15.67 -20.88 -31.20
C LEU A 30 16.90 -21.75 -31.46
N SER A 31 17.15 -22.71 -30.57
CA SER A 31 18.06 -23.81 -30.84
C SER A 31 17.34 -25.11 -30.49
N SER A 32 16.83 -25.75 -31.52
CA SER A 32 16.42 -27.16 -31.52
C SER A 32 17.65 -28.05 -31.63
N PRO A 33 17.67 -29.23 -31.01
CA PRO A 33 18.29 -30.36 -31.68
C PRO A 33 17.37 -31.59 -31.75
N ASN A 34 17.26 -32.09 -32.98
CA ASN A 34 16.85 -33.46 -33.30
C ASN A 34 17.89 -34.45 -32.75
N ASN A 35 17.46 -35.60 -32.20
CA ASN A 35 17.92 -36.91 -32.69
C ASN A 35 17.19 -38.11 -32.07
N CYS A 36 16.51 -38.83 -32.95
CA CYS A 36 16.52 -40.27 -33.24
C CYS A 36 16.92 -41.35 -32.20
N CYS A 37 16.11 -42.42 -32.27
CA CYS A 37 16.41 -43.86 -32.20
C CYS A 37 16.64 -44.54 -30.84
N GLY A 38 15.97 -45.69 -30.67
CA GLY A 38 16.48 -46.78 -29.82
C GLY A 38 15.43 -47.67 -29.16
N ILE A 39 14.94 -48.66 -29.89
CA ILE A 39 14.23 -49.85 -29.40
C ILE A 39 15.15 -50.66 -28.47
N LEU A 40 14.65 -51.23 -27.36
CA LEU A 40 14.96 -52.60 -26.90
C LEU A 40 14.13 -53.05 -25.69
N HIS A 41 13.61 -54.27 -25.84
CA HIS A 41 12.96 -55.11 -24.84
C HIS A 41 13.83 -55.37 -23.60
N GLY A 42 13.21 -55.66 -22.45
CA GLY A 42 13.80 -56.63 -21.55
C GLY A 42 13.44 -56.59 -20.07
N ILE A 43 12.56 -57.52 -19.68
CA ILE A 43 12.64 -58.41 -18.51
C ILE A 43 12.62 -57.79 -17.10
N GLY A 44 11.69 -58.32 -16.29
CA GLY A 44 11.33 -57.82 -14.98
C GLY A 44 12.39 -57.96 -13.89
N ARG A 45 12.27 -57.06 -12.90
CA ARG A 45 12.62 -57.30 -11.51
C ARG A 45 11.57 -56.62 -10.63
N LEU A 46 10.72 -57.42 -10.01
CA LEU A 46 9.94 -57.01 -8.84
C LEU A 46 10.93 -56.80 -7.69
N PHE A 47 11.40 -55.56 -7.52
CA PHE A 47 12.06 -55.13 -6.28
C PHE A 47 11.00 -54.59 -5.33
N PRO A 48 11.01 -54.99 -4.04
CA PRO A 48 10.22 -54.30 -3.02
C PRO A 48 10.85 -52.92 -2.81
N THR A 49 10.29 -51.90 -3.46
CA THR A 49 10.68 -50.51 -3.23
C THR A 49 10.15 -50.11 -1.86
N ASN A 50 11.04 -50.12 -0.88
CA ASN A 50 10.77 -49.62 0.47
C ASN A 50 10.72 -48.08 0.38
N PRO A 51 9.56 -47.41 0.50
CA PRO A 51 9.37 -46.02 0.09
C PRO A 51 9.94 -44.96 1.07
N HIS A 52 10.64 -45.37 2.13
CA HIS A 52 11.01 -44.48 3.24
C HIS A 52 12.39 -43.79 3.15
N HIS A 53 13.26 -44.12 2.19
CA HIS A 53 14.65 -43.60 2.18
C HIS A 53 14.87 -42.33 1.32
N SER A 54 14.00 -42.01 0.37
CA SER A 54 14.15 -40.81 -0.47
C SER A 54 13.85 -39.51 0.30
N HIS A 55 13.01 -39.58 1.32
CA HIS A 55 12.64 -38.43 2.14
C HIS A 55 13.77 -37.98 3.06
N THR A 56 14.56 -38.89 3.66
CA THR A 56 15.58 -38.54 4.66
C THR A 56 16.79 -37.80 4.06
N MET A 57 17.21 -38.15 2.84
CA MET A 57 18.27 -37.42 2.13
C MET A 57 17.79 -36.06 1.61
N SER A 58 16.50 -35.94 1.28
CA SER A 58 15.88 -34.66 0.90
C SER A 58 15.75 -33.72 2.09
N THR A 59 15.36 -34.21 3.27
CA THR A 59 15.24 -33.39 4.48
C THR A 59 16.59 -32.85 4.95
N GLN A 60 17.66 -33.65 4.92
CA GLN A 60 19.00 -33.15 5.24
C GLN A 60 19.45 -32.03 4.30
N LYS A 61 19.19 -32.15 2.99
CA LYS A 61 19.46 -31.09 2.00
C LYS A 61 18.65 -29.84 2.29
N GLN A 62 17.36 -29.97 2.62
CA GLN A 62 16.51 -28.84 3.01
C GLN A 62 17.00 -28.15 4.29
N VAL A 63 17.48 -28.91 5.28
CA VAL A 63 18.09 -28.35 6.50
C VAL A 63 19.39 -27.61 6.19
N GLN A 64 20.22 -28.13 5.29
CA GLN A 64 21.43 -27.44 4.85
C GLN A 64 21.12 -26.15 4.09
N LEU A 65 20.11 -26.16 3.23
CA LEU A 65 19.60 -24.97 2.55
C LEU A 65 19.01 -23.95 3.53
N ALA A 66 18.27 -24.41 4.54
CA ALA A 66 17.77 -23.53 5.58
C ALA A 66 18.92 -22.88 6.37
N LYS A 67 19.98 -23.63 6.67
CA LYS A 67 21.18 -23.11 7.35
C LYS A 67 22.01 -22.15 6.49
N SER A 68 21.98 -22.27 5.16
CA SER A 68 22.69 -21.34 4.26
C SER A 68 22.00 -19.99 4.08
N LEU A 69 20.80 -19.80 4.65
CA LEU A 69 20.08 -18.53 4.62
C LEU A 69 20.86 -17.41 5.32
N PRO A 70 20.67 -16.14 4.88
CA PRO A 70 21.30 -15.00 5.53
C PRO A 70 21.00 -14.93 7.04
N PRO A 71 21.99 -14.64 7.90
CA PRO A 71 21.82 -14.73 9.36
C PRO A 71 20.76 -13.79 9.91
N ARG A 72 20.53 -12.64 9.25
CA ARG A 72 19.45 -11.70 9.60
C ARG A 72 18.06 -12.30 9.42
N LEU A 73 17.88 -13.11 8.37
CA LEU A 73 16.63 -13.75 8.01
C LEU A 73 16.40 -14.97 8.90
N LEU A 74 17.46 -15.73 9.23
CA LEU A 74 17.42 -16.78 10.24
C LEU A 74 17.01 -16.27 11.62
N ARG A 75 17.63 -15.19 12.11
CA ARG A 75 17.27 -14.58 13.40
C ARG A 75 15.81 -14.10 13.44
N PHE A 76 15.28 -13.66 12.30
CA PHE A 76 13.88 -13.27 12.19
C PHE A 76 12.97 -14.49 12.39
N PHE A 77 13.20 -15.59 11.66
CA PHE A 77 12.39 -16.80 11.79
C PHE A 77 12.55 -17.53 13.14
N GLN A 78 13.71 -17.42 13.78
CA GLN A 78 13.89 -17.91 15.15
C GLN A 78 12.97 -17.21 16.16
N ARG A 79 12.76 -15.90 15.98
CA ARG A 79 11.92 -15.10 16.89
C ARG A 79 10.44 -15.11 16.50
N PHE A 80 10.16 -15.19 15.20
CA PHE A 80 8.83 -15.14 14.62
C PHE A 80 8.66 -16.34 13.67
N PRO A 81 8.39 -17.55 14.22
CA PRO A 81 8.23 -18.74 13.42
C PRO A 81 6.95 -18.65 12.57
N PRO A 82 6.99 -19.00 11.28
CA PRO A 82 5.79 -19.06 10.44
C PRO A 82 4.89 -20.25 10.82
N PRO A 83 3.56 -20.15 10.58
CA PRO A 83 2.60 -21.15 11.02
C PRO A 83 2.73 -22.47 10.23
N ALA A 84 3.20 -22.39 8.98
CA ALA A 84 3.49 -23.57 8.16
C ALA A 84 4.48 -24.54 8.83
N LEU A 85 5.40 -24.03 9.65
CA LEU A 85 6.33 -24.87 10.42
C LEU A 85 5.71 -25.40 11.72
N LEU A 86 4.76 -24.66 12.30
CA LEU A 86 4.07 -25.05 13.53
C LEU A 86 3.09 -26.21 13.27
N GLN A 87 2.32 -26.15 12.18
CA GLN A 87 1.33 -27.17 11.81
C GLN A 87 1.94 -28.56 11.58
N GLN A 88 3.17 -28.64 11.08
CA GLN A 88 3.88 -29.91 10.90
C GLN A 88 4.38 -30.52 12.22
N THR A 89 4.53 -29.70 13.26
CA THR A 89 4.98 -30.14 14.58
C THR A 89 3.80 -30.57 15.46
N SER A 90 2.61 -30.02 15.22
CA SER A 90 1.37 -30.49 15.84
C SER A 90 0.78 -31.65 15.03
N ALA A 91 1.16 -32.90 15.36
CA ALA A 91 0.45 -34.08 14.90
C ALA A 91 -1.07 -33.98 15.21
N PRO A 92 -1.94 -34.56 14.36
CA PRO A 92 -3.38 -34.40 14.49
C PRO A 92 -3.87 -35.09 15.77
N ILE A 93 -4.44 -34.31 16.69
CA ILE A 93 -5.29 -34.84 17.75
C ILE A 93 -6.60 -35.24 17.07
N PRO A 94 -7.04 -36.51 17.11
CA PRO A 94 -8.32 -36.90 16.55
C PRO A 94 -9.42 -36.19 17.34
N SER A 95 -10.13 -35.27 16.68
CA SER A 95 -11.35 -34.66 17.19
C SER A 95 -12.44 -35.75 17.32
N PRO A 96 -13.02 -35.98 18.51
CA PRO A 96 -14.19 -36.82 18.63
C PRO A 96 -15.40 -36.14 17.95
N THR A 97 -16.09 -36.94 17.15
CA THR A 97 -17.35 -36.71 16.44
C THR A 97 -18.42 -36.06 17.32
N PRO A 98 -19.09 -34.97 16.91
CA PRO A 98 -20.33 -34.56 17.53
C PRO A 98 -21.47 -35.42 16.96
N ALA A 99 -22.01 -36.31 17.80
CA ALA A 99 -23.23 -37.05 17.52
C ALA A 99 -24.43 -36.11 17.45
N SER A 100 -25.23 -36.33 16.40
CA SER A 100 -26.55 -35.76 16.15
C SER A 100 -27.51 -36.08 17.31
N VAL A 101 -28.14 -35.06 17.88
CA VAL A 101 -29.45 -35.20 18.53
C VAL A 101 -30.37 -34.09 18.04
N SER A 102 -31.27 -34.46 17.12
CA SER A 102 -32.52 -33.77 16.82
C SER A 102 -33.37 -33.69 18.09
N THR A 103 -34.13 -32.61 18.31
CA THR A 103 -35.52 -32.62 18.84
C THR A 103 -36.05 -31.18 19.08
N THR A 104 -37.09 -30.87 18.29
CA THR A 104 -38.24 -29.95 18.47
C THR A 104 -38.05 -28.45 18.68
N ALA A 105 -38.54 -27.71 17.67
CA ALA A 105 -39.18 -26.39 17.83
C ALA A 105 -40.46 -26.50 18.70
N PRO A 106 -40.89 -25.40 19.32
CA PRO A 106 -42.11 -24.80 18.80
C PRO A 106 -42.07 -23.26 18.72
N SER A 107 -42.86 -22.81 17.75
CA SER A 107 -43.28 -21.44 17.45
C SER A 107 -43.95 -20.74 18.64
N ASP A 108 -43.63 -19.47 18.87
CA ASP A 108 -44.65 -18.41 18.80
C ASP A 108 -44.01 -17.01 18.74
N PRO A 109 -44.54 -16.08 17.94
CA PRO A 109 -44.05 -14.72 17.82
C PRO A 109 -44.79 -13.77 18.78
N ASN A 110 -44.18 -12.62 19.03
CA ASN A 110 -44.80 -11.39 19.55
C ASN A 110 -44.83 -11.20 21.09
N ALA A 111 -43.84 -10.46 21.60
CA ALA A 111 -44.10 -9.29 22.45
C ALA A 111 -42.80 -8.48 22.64
N SER A 112 -42.84 -7.22 22.24
CA SER A 112 -41.86 -6.18 22.56
C SER A 112 -42.13 -5.66 23.97
N ALA A 113 -41.12 -5.58 24.85
CA ALA A 113 -41.07 -4.59 25.91
C ALA A 113 -39.66 -4.48 26.51
N LEU A 114 -39.20 -3.23 26.58
CA LEU A 114 -38.14 -2.74 27.45
C LEU A 114 -38.30 -3.27 28.89
N GLU A 115 -37.19 -3.43 29.60
CA GLU A 115 -36.86 -2.67 30.84
C GLU A 115 -35.49 -3.13 31.36
N THR A 116 -34.75 -2.17 31.89
CA THR A 116 -33.46 -2.34 32.59
C THR A 116 -33.74 -2.71 34.05
N PRO A 117 -32.93 -3.57 34.69
CA PRO A 117 -32.26 -3.07 35.90
C PRO A 117 -30.83 -3.58 36.05
N ALA A 118 -29.96 -2.67 36.51
CA ALA A 118 -28.64 -2.95 37.01
C ALA A 118 -28.69 -3.78 38.31
N GLN A 119 -27.79 -4.74 38.46
CA GLN A 119 -27.19 -5.04 39.76
C GLN A 119 -25.78 -5.66 39.61
N ILE A 120 -24.95 -5.28 40.58
CA ILE A 120 -23.50 -5.43 40.71
C ILE A 120 -23.24 -6.55 41.75
N ASP A 121 -22.00 -7.04 41.79
CA ASP A 121 -21.36 -7.98 42.74
C ASP A 121 -21.49 -9.48 42.39
N GLY A 122 -20.43 -10.30 42.34
CA GLY A 122 -19.00 -10.08 42.59
C GLY A 122 -18.22 -11.40 42.45
N ALA A 123 -16.90 -11.25 42.26
CA ALA A 123 -15.81 -12.21 42.49
C ALA A 123 -15.67 -13.51 41.64
N THR A 124 -14.65 -13.44 40.78
CA THR A 124 -13.54 -14.42 40.69
C THR A 124 -13.84 -15.83 40.22
N GLU A 125 -13.63 -16.09 38.93
CA GLU A 125 -12.59 -17.06 38.53
C GLU A 125 -11.78 -16.55 37.34
N VAL A 126 -10.48 -16.61 37.53
CA VAL A 126 -9.42 -16.24 36.62
C VAL A 126 -9.29 -17.35 35.58
N SER A 127 -9.50 -17.02 34.31
CA SER A 127 -8.90 -17.75 33.20
C SER A 127 -8.45 -16.76 32.13
N THR A 128 -7.26 -16.24 32.41
CA THR A 128 -6.21 -15.86 31.48
C THR A 128 -6.24 -16.61 30.15
N SER A 129 -6.79 -15.98 29.11
CA SER A 129 -6.48 -16.30 27.70
C SER A 129 -6.99 -15.22 26.74
N SER A 130 -6.70 -13.94 27.01
CA SER A 130 -6.90 -12.88 26.01
C SER A 130 -5.73 -12.84 25.00
N SER A 131 -5.53 -13.97 24.32
CA SER A 131 -4.92 -13.99 22.99
C SER A 131 -6.06 -13.88 21.98
N GLU A 132 -6.52 -12.64 21.74
CA GLU A 132 -7.24 -12.35 20.50
C GLU A 132 -6.25 -12.59 19.35
N THR A 133 -6.33 -13.79 18.80
CA THR A 133 -5.58 -14.23 17.63
C THR A 133 -5.84 -13.27 16.48
N ASP A 134 -4.76 -12.69 15.95
CA ASP A 134 -4.70 -12.18 14.59
C ASP A 134 -5.48 -13.15 13.66
N PRO A 135 -6.23 -12.68 12.65
CA PRO A 135 -7.00 -13.55 11.74
C PRO A 135 -6.12 -14.53 10.92
N THR A 136 -4.80 -14.44 11.08
CA THR A 136 -3.79 -15.32 10.47
C THR A 136 -3.44 -16.54 11.32
N GLY A 137 -4.06 -16.73 12.51
CA GLY A 137 -3.85 -17.92 13.34
C GLY A 137 -2.45 -18.03 13.96
N LEU A 138 -1.73 -16.91 14.04
CA LEU A 138 -0.40 -16.86 14.66
C LEU A 138 -0.52 -16.71 16.17
N PRO A 139 0.34 -17.37 16.96
CA PRO A 139 0.38 -17.21 18.42
C PRO A 139 0.97 -15.86 18.86
N TYR A 140 1.42 -15.03 17.91
CA TYR A 140 2.00 -13.72 18.14
C TYR A 140 1.45 -12.70 17.14
N HIS A 141 1.43 -11.43 17.54
CA HIS A 141 1.04 -10.33 16.67
C HIS A 141 2.07 -10.06 15.57
N ASN A 142 1.62 -9.71 14.37
CA ASN A 142 2.49 -9.38 13.24
C ASN A 142 3.58 -8.33 13.59
N PRO A 143 4.89 -8.65 13.53
CA PRO A 143 5.96 -7.74 13.95
C PRO A 143 6.17 -6.53 13.01
N PHE A 144 5.47 -6.50 11.88
CA PHE A 144 5.56 -5.45 10.87
C PHE A 144 4.50 -4.36 11.02
N LEU A 145 3.48 -4.58 11.84
CA LEU A 145 2.39 -3.63 12.06
C LEU A 145 2.54 -2.93 13.42
N PRO A 146 2.13 -1.65 13.51
CA PRO A 146 2.03 -0.97 14.79
C PRO A 146 0.91 -1.59 15.63
N VAL A 147 1.12 -1.67 16.94
CA VAL A 147 0.16 -2.24 17.89
C VAL A 147 -0.38 -1.14 18.78
N LYS A 148 -1.70 -1.09 18.97
CA LYS A 148 -2.31 -0.23 19.99
C LYS A 148 -2.27 -0.92 21.35
N SER A 149 -1.81 -0.24 22.38
CA SER A 149 -1.91 -0.74 23.76
C SER A 149 -3.36 -0.64 24.24
N HIS A 150 -3.94 -1.74 24.72
CA HIS A 150 -5.34 -1.75 25.17
C HIS A 150 -5.53 -0.95 26.46
N LEU A 151 -4.54 -0.97 27.36
CA LEU A 151 -4.58 -0.24 28.64
C LEU A 151 -4.40 1.28 28.46
N THR A 152 -3.40 1.69 27.68
CA THR A 152 -3.01 3.12 27.59
C THR A 152 -3.56 3.81 26.35
N GLY A 153 -4.11 3.06 25.39
CA GLY A 153 -4.57 3.57 24.09
C GLY A 153 -3.45 4.07 23.16
N ARG A 154 -2.18 4.09 23.60
CA ARG A 154 -1.04 4.58 22.81
C ARG A 154 -0.63 3.56 21.75
N TRP A 155 -0.28 4.06 20.57
CA TRP A 155 0.29 3.25 19.50
C TRP A 155 1.77 3.01 19.73
N ARG A 156 2.18 1.74 19.74
CA ARG A 156 3.58 1.33 19.68
C ARG A 156 3.97 1.14 18.22
N GLY A 157 5.14 1.67 17.86
CA GLY A 157 5.70 1.47 16.52
C GLY A 157 5.96 -0.02 16.23
N PRO A 158 6.05 -0.41 14.95
CA PRO A 158 6.33 -1.78 14.57
C PRO A 158 7.75 -2.18 15.02
N VAL A 159 7.92 -3.44 15.44
CA VAL A 159 9.22 -3.98 15.88
C VAL A 159 10.27 -3.85 14.75
N TYR A 160 9.84 -4.09 13.51
CA TYR A 160 10.63 -3.79 12.32
C TYR A 160 9.98 -2.66 11.54
N GLY A 161 10.65 -1.50 11.48
CA GLY A 161 10.23 -0.39 10.62
C GLY A 161 10.33 -0.69 9.12
N LEU A 162 9.69 0.14 8.29
CA LEU A 162 9.54 -0.08 6.84
C LEU A 162 10.84 -0.33 6.07
N ARG A 163 11.97 0.25 6.53
CA ARG A 163 13.30 -0.01 5.95
C ARG A 163 13.77 -1.44 6.24
N LYS A 164 13.70 -1.87 7.51
CA LYS A 164 14.07 -3.23 7.92
C LYS A 164 13.14 -4.27 7.27
N GLN A 165 11.86 -3.96 7.13
CA GLN A 165 10.90 -4.79 6.38
C GLN A 165 11.35 -4.98 4.93
N ALA A 166 11.69 -3.89 4.22
CA ALA A 166 12.16 -3.96 2.84
C ALA A 166 13.47 -4.77 2.71
N GLU A 167 14.40 -4.62 3.66
CA GLU A 167 15.62 -5.42 3.69
C GLU A 167 15.33 -6.92 3.87
N LEU A 168 14.42 -7.28 4.78
CA LEU A 168 14.00 -8.68 4.97
C LEU A 168 13.30 -9.23 3.73
N VAL A 169 12.38 -8.48 3.12
CA VAL A 169 11.70 -8.89 1.87
C VAL A 169 12.70 -9.04 0.72
N LYS A 170 13.70 -8.14 0.61
CA LYS A 170 14.74 -8.25 -0.42
C LYS A 170 15.57 -9.51 -0.24
N LEU A 171 16.00 -9.81 1.00
CA LEU A 171 16.72 -11.06 1.30
C LEU A 171 15.84 -12.29 1.05
N ALA A 172 14.60 -12.27 1.49
CA ALA A 172 13.67 -13.39 1.29
C ALA A 172 13.40 -13.63 -0.19
N SER A 173 13.26 -12.57 -0.98
CA SER A 173 13.08 -12.66 -2.43
C SER A 173 14.27 -13.26 -3.15
N ALA A 174 15.49 -12.89 -2.74
CA ALA A 174 16.69 -13.47 -3.31
C ALA A 174 16.84 -14.98 -2.99
N ASN A 175 16.23 -15.44 -1.89
CA ASN A 175 16.31 -16.83 -1.43
C ASN A 175 15.01 -17.63 -1.69
N GLY A 176 13.99 -17.04 -2.32
CA GLY A 176 12.70 -17.71 -2.57
C GLY A 176 11.83 -17.96 -1.34
N VAL A 177 12.06 -17.26 -0.22
CA VAL A 177 11.40 -17.50 1.08
C VAL A 177 10.40 -16.38 1.44
N ILE A 178 9.82 -15.70 0.45
CA ILE A 178 8.94 -14.52 0.66
C ILE A 178 7.64 -14.91 1.37
N ASP A 179 7.10 -16.07 1.02
CA ASP A 179 5.77 -16.50 1.47
C ASP A 179 5.74 -16.81 2.96
N LEU A 180 6.88 -17.22 3.52
CA LEU A 180 7.03 -17.47 4.96
C LEU A 180 7.01 -16.18 5.80
N LEU A 181 7.20 -15.00 5.20
CA LEU A 181 7.13 -13.75 5.96
C LEU A 181 5.66 -13.39 6.26
N PRO A 182 5.38 -12.76 7.42
CA PRO A 182 4.07 -12.18 7.68
C PRO A 182 3.74 -11.10 6.64
N TRP A 183 2.45 -10.76 6.52
CA TRP A 183 1.98 -9.76 5.56
C TRP A 183 2.70 -8.41 5.77
N THR A 184 3.16 -7.80 4.67
CA THR A 184 3.71 -6.44 4.66
C THR A 184 3.33 -5.67 3.41
N ILE A 185 3.29 -4.34 3.57
CA ILE A 185 3.16 -3.36 2.48
C ILE A 185 4.33 -3.44 1.47
N LYS A 186 5.44 -4.09 1.85
CA LYS A 186 6.68 -4.17 1.09
C LYS A 186 6.84 -5.47 0.30
N LYS A 187 5.96 -6.46 0.46
CA LYS A 187 5.98 -7.68 -0.36
C LYS A 187 5.85 -7.34 -1.85
N PRO A 188 6.50 -8.09 -2.76
CA PRO A 188 6.32 -7.90 -4.20
C PRO A 188 4.85 -8.13 -4.58
N GLY A 189 4.34 -7.42 -5.59
CA GLY A 189 2.94 -7.53 -6.04
C GLY A 189 1.95 -6.70 -5.22
N GLU A 190 2.16 -6.49 -3.92
CA GLU A 190 1.24 -5.72 -3.07
C GLU A 190 1.21 -4.22 -3.41
N LYS A 191 2.30 -3.70 -3.98
CA LYS A 191 2.34 -2.31 -4.47
C LYS A 191 1.58 -2.19 -5.79
N GLU A 192 1.75 -3.16 -6.68
CA GLU A 192 1.09 -3.24 -7.97
C GLU A 192 -0.42 -3.45 -7.81
N LYS A 193 -0.84 -4.39 -6.95
CA LYS A 193 -2.23 -4.64 -6.60
C LYS A 193 -2.95 -3.37 -6.13
N ARG A 194 -2.38 -2.66 -5.16
CA ARG A 194 -2.95 -1.37 -4.68
C ARG A 194 -3.01 -0.31 -5.78
N ARG A 195 -2.04 -0.29 -6.70
CA ARG A 195 -2.02 0.66 -7.82
C ARG A 195 -3.10 0.31 -8.85
N ILE A 196 -3.35 -0.97 -9.10
CA ILE A 196 -4.42 -1.44 -9.99
C ILE A 196 -5.79 -1.12 -9.38
N GLU A 197 -5.99 -1.43 -8.09
CA GLU A 197 -7.27 -1.21 -7.40
C GLU A 197 -7.62 0.27 -7.25
N ARG A 198 -6.65 1.10 -6.83
CA ARG A 198 -6.91 2.51 -6.45
C ARG A 198 -6.50 3.53 -7.51
N GLY A 199 -5.66 3.14 -8.46
CA GLY A 199 -5.09 4.03 -9.48
C GLY A 199 -4.14 5.10 -8.92
N LEU A 200 -3.87 6.12 -9.74
CA LEU A 200 -3.12 7.31 -9.32
C LEU A 200 -4.06 8.24 -8.53
N GLN A 201 -3.66 8.62 -7.32
CA GLN A 201 -4.46 9.47 -6.42
C GLN A 201 -3.80 10.83 -6.14
N VAL A 202 -2.85 11.25 -6.97
CA VAL A 202 -2.17 12.55 -6.83
C VAL A 202 -3.18 13.67 -7.08
N LYS A 203 -3.18 14.71 -6.23
CA LYS A 203 -4.15 15.80 -6.37
C LYS A 203 -3.98 16.51 -7.72
N GLY A 204 -5.08 16.62 -8.47
CA GLY A 204 -5.12 17.26 -9.79
C GLY A 204 -4.92 16.30 -10.97
N THR A 205 -4.04 15.29 -10.85
CA THR A 205 -3.73 14.32 -11.92
C THR A 205 -4.27 12.91 -11.66
N GLY A 206 -4.75 12.64 -10.45
CA GLY A 206 -5.35 11.37 -10.08
C GLY A 206 -6.70 11.14 -10.75
N LEU A 207 -7.12 9.87 -10.77
CA LEU A 207 -8.41 9.48 -11.35
C LEU A 207 -9.55 10.27 -10.69
N GLY A 208 -10.40 10.90 -11.51
CA GLY A 208 -11.51 11.75 -11.04
C GLY A 208 -11.11 13.11 -10.46
N GLN A 209 -9.83 13.49 -10.47
CA GLN A 209 -9.40 14.84 -10.06
C GLN A 209 -9.24 15.76 -11.27
N LYS A 210 -9.51 17.05 -11.07
CA LYS A 210 -9.29 18.11 -12.07
C LYS A 210 -8.18 19.05 -11.63
N VAL A 211 -7.32 19.43 -12.56
CA VAL A 211 -6.27 20.42 -12.35
C VAL A 211 -6.90 21.80 -12.08
N LYS A 212 -6.40 22.51 -11.06
CA LYS A 212 -6.91 23.83 -10.67
C LYS A 212 -6.71 24.90 -11.74
N GLY A 213 -5.62 24.82 -12.51
CA GLY A 213 -5.19 25.86 -13.44
C GLY A 213 -4.46 27.02 -12.74
N LYS A 214 -3.55 27.69 -13.47
CA LYS A 214 -2.82 28.85 -12.96
C LYS A 214 -3.77 30.04 -12.74
N LEU A 215 -3.38 31.01 -11.92
CA LEU A 215 -4.25 32.16 -11.62
C LEU A 215 -4.62 32.97 -12.88
N TRP A 216 -3.68 33.14 -13.82
CA TRP A 216 -3.93 33.88 -15.05
C TRP A 216 -4.88 33.14 -15.99
N GLU A 217 -4.78 31.81 -16.13
CA GLU A 217 -5.71 30.98 -16.92
C GLU A 217 -7.13 31.13 -16.40
N ARG A 218 -7.30 31.03 -15.07
CA ARG A 218 -8.60 31.13 -14.40
C ARG A 218 -9.25 32.51 -14.51
N THR A 219 -8.45 33.58 -14.61
CA THR A 219 -8.94 34.97 -14.66
C THR A 219 -8.93 35.58 -16.06
N LEU A 220 -8.34 34.90 -17.05
CA LEU A 220 -8.14 35.42 -18.40
C LEU A 220 -9.47 35.81 -19.05
N SER A 221 -10.48 34.93 -18.99
CA SER A 221 -11.80 35.20 -19.59
C SER A 221 -12.47 36.43 -18.96
N SER A 222 -12.42 36.56 -17.64
CA SER A 222 -12.97 37.72 -16.93
C SER A 222 -12.22 39.01 -17.29
N ARG A 223 -10.88 38.96 -17.37
CA ARG A 223 -10.06 40.11 -17.79
C ARG A 223 -10.30 40.52 -19.23
N LEU A 224 -10.48 39.56 -20.14
CA LEU A 224 -10.81 39.83 -21.54
C LEU A 224 -12.20 40.45 -21.67
N ALA A 225 -13.19 39.95 -20.94
CA ALA A 225 -14.52 40.54 -20.91
C ALA A 225 -14.51 42.00 -20.39
N MET A 226 -13.75 42.27 -19.31
CA MET A 226 -13.57 43.65 -18.81
C MET A 226 -12.90 44.56 -19.85
N ARG A 227 -11.90 44.05 -20.58
CA ARG A 227 -11.25 44.79 -21.66
C ARG A 227 -12.22 45.10 -22.81
N GLN A 228 -12.99 44.11 -23.26
CA GLN A 228 -13.99 44.29 -24.31
C GLN A 228 -15.04 45.33 -23.91
N LYS A 229 -15.57 45.23 -22.69
CA LYS A 229 -16.52 46.22 -22.15
C LYS A 229 -15.91 47.62 -22.12
N ALA A 230 -14.69 47.77 -21.63
CA ALA A 230 -14.01 49.06 -21.60
C ALA A 230 -13.81 49.67 -22.99
N MET A 231 -13.57 48.86 -24.03
CA MET A 231 -13.48 49.32 -25.41
C MET A 231 -14.83 49.78 -25.97
N LEU A 232 -15.90 49.06 -25.66
CA LEU A 232 -17.26 49.43 -26.06
C LEU A 232 -17.74 50.72 -25.37
N ASP A 233 -17.39 50.91 -24.10
CA ASP A 233 -17.76 52.10 -23.31
C ASP A 233 -16.85 53.31 -23.60
N MET A 234 -15.67 53.09 -24.20
CA MET A 234 -14.67 54.11 -24.52
C MET A 234 -15.22 55.29 -25.36
N PRO A 235 -15.95 55.10 -26.48
CA PRO A 235 -16.46 56.20 -27.28
C PRO A 235 -17.41 57.11 -26.50
N ALA A 236 -18.34 56.54 -25.74
CA ALA A 236 -19.27 57.31 -24.90
C ALA A 236 -18.50 58.11 -23.83
N LEU A 237 -17.51 57.50 -23.20
CA LEU A 237 -16.66 58.16 -22.19
C LEU A 237 -15.89 59.34 -22.78
N ILE A 238 -15.32 59.20 -23.99
CA ILE A 238 -14.65 60.30 -24.69
C ILE A 238 -15.62 61.45 -24.98
N GLN A 239 -16.84 61.13 -25.45
CA GLN A 239 -17.86 62.16 -25.73
C GLN A 239 -18.18 62.97 -24.47
N GLU A 240 -18.47 62.29 -23.35
CA GLU A 240 -18.71 62.95 -22.06
C GLU A 240 -17.52 63.80 -21.63
N TRP A 241 -16.30 63.28 -21.77
CA TRP A 241 -15.08 63.99 -21.36
C TRP A 241 -14.85 65.26 -22.19
N LYS A 242 -15.08 65.19 -23.51
CA LYS A 242 -15.00 66.35 -24.42
C LYS A 242 -16.07 67.39 -24.09
N GLN A 243 -17.34 66.96 -23.95
CA GLN A 243 -18.47 67.85 -23.62
C GLN A 243 -18.25 68.59 -22.30
N LYS A 244 -17.64 67.94 -21.31
CA LYS A 244 -17.39 68.51 -19.98
C LYS A 244 -16.15 69.41 -19.89
N GLY A 245 -15.52 69.73 -21.03
CA GLY A 245 -14.42 70.67 -21.12
C GLY A 245 -13.06 70.10 -20.74
N HIS A 246 -12.71 68.90 -21.26
CA HIS A 246 -11.36 68.31 -21.19
C HIS A 246 -10.78 68.22 -19.77
N GLY A 247 -11.64 67.90 -18.78
CA GLY A 247 -11.21 67.65 -17.41
C GLY A 247 -11.53 68.74 -16.39
N ARG A 248 -11.95 69.95 -16.79
CA ARG A 248 -12.30 71.02 -15.81
C ARG A 248 -13.45 70.64 -14.87
N GLY A 249 -14.42 69.85 -15.33
CA GLY A 249 -15.53 69.31 -14.52
C GLY A 249 -15.47 67.81 -14.23
N TRP A 250 -14.34 67.13 -14.50
CA TRP A 250 -14.26 65.68 -14.40
C TRP A 250 -13.90 65.21 -12.99
N LYS A 251 -14.81 64.45 -12.36
CA LYS A 251 -14.62 63.88 -11.00
C LYS A 251 -14.36 62.36 -11.00
N LYS A 252 -14.55 61.68 -12.14
CA LYS A 252 -14.48 60.20 -12.29
C LYS A 252 -13.05 59.74 -12.62
N TRP A 253 -12.07 60.09 -11.78
CA TRP A 253 -10.68 59.66 -12.00
C TRP A 253 -10.49 58.18 -11.64
N PRO A 254 -9.71 57.42 -12.42
CA PRO A 254 -9.41 56.03 -12.09
C PRO A 254 -8.64 56.00 -10.77
N SER A 255 -9.20 55.30 -9.78
CA SER A 255 -8.50 55.07 -8.52
C SER A 255 -7.71 53.77 -8.60
N GLY A 256 -6.47 53.76 -8.11
CA GLY A 256 -5.68 52.54 -7.96
C GLY A 256 -6.25 51.53 -6.96
N LYS A 257 -7.36 51.86 -6.28
CA LYS A 257 -8.07 51.04 -5.29
C LYS A 257 -9.13 50.12 -5.93
N ALA A 258 -9.04 49.83 -7.23
CA ALA A 258 -9.99 48.94 -7.88
C ALA A 258 -9.97 47.54 -7.23
N LYS A 259 -11.16 47.02 -6.90
CA LYS A 259 -11.37 45.68 -6.33
C LYS A 259 -10.78 44.62 -7.27
N ARG A 260 -9.77 43.90 -6.77
CA ARG A 260 -9.18 42.72 -7.41
C ARG A 260 -10.12 41.52 -7.36
#